data_AF-A0A924SYY1-F1
#
_entry.id   AF-A0A924SYY1-F1
#
_cell.length_a   1.000
_cell.length_b   1.000
_cell.length_c   1.000
_cell.angle_alpha   90.00
_cell.angle_beta   90.00
_cell.angle_gamma   90.00
#
_symmetry.space_group_name_H-M   'P 1'
#
loop_
_entity.id
_entity.type
_entity.pdbx_description
1 polymer ?
#
loop_
_entity_poly.entity_id
_entity_poly.type
_entity_poly.pdbx_seq_one_letter_code
_entity_poly.pdbx_strand_id
1 'polypeptide(L)'
;MKTKLELLEALRAFARELEQPLTQGELKNGWTSAAQQAFIQLTNELIKKIENNEPLPKPSLSRGLDSWGVTDGALVELAAILSNALREFKGGP
;
A
#
# COMPACT_ATOMS: atom_id res chain seq x y z
N MET A 1 15.23 3.91 9.97
CA MET A 1 14.72 2.53 10.06
C MET A 1 13.38 2.61 10.77
N LYS A 2 12.27 2.29 10.09
CA LYS A 2 10.93 2.39 10.70
C LYS A 2 10.71 1.29 11.72
N THR A 3 10.09 1.64 12.84
CA THR A 3 9.61 0.68 13.84
C THR A 3 8.38 -0.06 13.32
N LYS A 4 8.08 -1.22 13.94
CA LYS A 4 6.85 -1.98 13.68
C LYS A 4 5.60 -1.11 13.84
N LEU A 5 5.55 -0.28 14.88
CA LEU A 5 4.42 0.60 15.17
C LEU A 5 4.23 1.65 14.07
N GLU A 6 5.29 2.37 13.69
CA GLU A 6 5.23 3.40 12.64
C GLU A 6 4.81 2.81 11.28
N LEU A 7 5.24 1.59 10.97
CA LEU A 7 4.84 0.92 9.73
C LEU A 7 3.36 0.53 9.76
N LEU A 8 2.87 -0.01 10.89
CA LEU A 8 1.46 -0.34 11.07
C LEU A 8 0.57 0.91 10.97
N GLU A 9 0.99 2.02 11.57
CA GLU A 9 0.27 3.29 11.46
C GLU A 9 0.22 3.79 10.02
N ALA A 10 1.35 3.73 9.29
CA ALA A 10 1.40 4.12 7.89
C ALA A 10 0.50 3.25 6.99
N LEU A 11 0.50 1.93 7.22
CA LEU A 11 -0.38 1.00 6.49
C LEU A 11 -1.86 1.28 6.78
N ARG A 12 -2.21 1.52 8.05
CA ARG A 12 -3.59 1.82 8.46
C ARG A 12 -4.07 3.16 7.91
N ALA A 13 -3.21 4.17 7.86
CA ALA A 13 -3.51 5.45 7.23
C ALA A 13 -3.77 5.27 5.73
N PHE A 14 -2.90 4.53 5.03
CA PHE A 14 -3.08 4.24 3.61
C PHE A 14 -4.36 3.45 3.32
N ALA A 15 -4.69 2.45 4.14
CA ALA A 15 -5.95 1.70 4.02
C ALA A 15 -7.18 2.63 4.12
N ARG A 16 -7.17 3.60 5.04
CA ARG A 16 -8.27 4.57 5.18
C ARG A 16 -8.41 5.49 3.97
N GLU A 17 -7.30 5.91 3.37
CA GLU A 17 -7.32 6.69 2.13
C GLU A 17 -7.86 5.86 0.96
N LEU A 18 -7.47 4.59 0.87
CA LEU A 18 -8.00 3.66 -0.13
C LEU A 18 -9.49 3.36 0.07
N GLU A 19 -10.05 3.49 1.27
CA GLU A 19 -11.49 3.31 1.52
C GLU A 19 -12.32 4.53 1.07
N GLN A 20 -11.69 5.67 0.80
CA GLN A 20 -12.41 6.83 0.28
C GLN A 20 -12.81 6.62 -1.19
N PRO A 21 -13.92 7.23 -1.65
CA PRO A 21 -14.26 7.23 -3.06
C PRO A 21 -13.11 7.79 -3.91
N LEU A 22 -12.78 7.11 -5.02
CA LEU A 22 -11.76 7.59 -5.95
C LEU A 22 -12.12 8.97 -6.46
N THR A 23 -11.17 9.90 -6.39
CA THR A 23 -11.35 11.23 -6.95
C THR A 23 -11.29 11.18 -8.48
N GLN A 24 -11.78 12.23 -9.14
CA GLN A 24 -11.65 12.37 -10.59
C GLN A 24 -10.19 12.35 -11.06
N GLY A 25 -9.25 12.79 -10.22
CA GLY A 25 -7.81 12.71 -10.52
C GLY A 25 -7.33 11.26 -10.54
N GLU A 26 -7.66 10.48 -9.52
CA GLU A 26 -7.28 9.06 -9.44
C GLU A 26 -7.87 8.26 -10.61
N LEU A 27 -9.16 8.48 -10.93
CA LEU A 27 -9.82 7.83 -12.06
C LEU A 27 -9.12 8.14 -13.40
N LYS A 28 -8.72 9.40 -13.62
CA LYS A 28 -7.98 9.81 -14.83
C LYS A 28 -6.61 9.15 -14.94
N ASN A 29 -6.00 8.82 -13.81
CA ASN A 29 -4.66 8.23 -13.75
C ASN A 29 -4.67 6.70 -13.74
N GLY A 30 -5.83 6.08 -14.02
CA GLY A 30 -5.97 4.64 -14.22
C GLY A 30 -6.49 3.87 -13.00
N TRP A 31 -6.77 4.54 -11.88
CA TRP A 31 -7.42 3.84 -10.76
C TRP A 31 -8.82 3.38 -11.14
N THR A 32 -9.09 2.13 -10.80
CA THR A 32 -10.42 1.53 -10.92
C THR A 32 -10.85 1.02 -9.54
N SER A 33 -12.16 0.81 -9.35
CA SER A 33 -12.66 0.18 -8.13
C SER A 33 -12.03 -1.20 -7.89
N ALA A 34 -11.71 -1.94 -8.95
CA ALA A 34 -11.03 -3.22 -8.84
C ALA A 34 -9.58 -3.07 -8.33
N ALA A 35 -8.82 -2.10 -8.86
CA ALA A 35 -7.47 -1.80 -8.39
C ALA A 35 -7.48 -1.34 -6.93
N GLN A 36 -8.42 -0.45 -6.58
CA GLN A 36 -8.63 0.02 -5.21
C GLN A 36 -8.89 -1.14 -4.25
N GLN A 37 -9.83 -2.03 -4.58
CA GLN A 37 -10.15 -3.20 -3.75
C GLN A 37 -8.97 -4.17 -3.61
N ALA A 38 -8.22 -4.43 -4.68
CA ALA A 38 -7.02 -5.26 -4.62
C ALA A 38 -5.96 -4.66 -3.68
N PHE A 39 -5.78 -3.33 -3.71
CA PHE A 39 -4.85 -2.63 -2.82
C PHE A 39 -5.30 -2.59 -1.37
N ILE A 40 -6.61 -2.49 -1.10
CA ILE A 40 -7.17 -2.63 0.25
C ILE A 40 -6.85 -4.02 0.80
N GLN A 41 -7.11 -5.08 0.02
CA GLN A 41 -6.83 -6.46 0.42
C GLN A 41 -5.35 -6.68 0.73
N LEU A 42 -4.47 -6.22 -0.17
CA LEU A 42 -3.02 -6.31 0.02
C LEU A 42 -2.55 -5.57 1.26
N THR A 43 -3.05 -4.34 1.48
CA THR A 43 -2.69 -3.53 2.65
C THR A 43 -3.13 -4.21 3.96
N ASN A 44 -4.35 -4.77 3.99
CA ASN A 44 -4.86 -5.52 5.13
C ASN A 44 -4.08 -6.81 5.39
N GLU A 45 -3.63 -7.52 4.35
CA GLU A 45 -2.78 -8.69 4.49
C GLU A 45 -1.42 -8.31 5.11
N LEU A 46 -0.80 -7.23 4.64
CA LEU A 46 0.47 -6.74 5.19
C LEU A 46 0.35 -6.35 6.66
N ILE A 47 -0.75 -5.68 7.05
CA ILE A 47 -1.02 -5.34 8.46
C ILE A 47 -1.05 -6.62 9.31
N LYS A 48 -1.85 -7.62 8.91
CA LYS A 48 -1.96 -8.89 9.65
C LYS A 48 -0.61 -9.60 9.79
N LYS A 49 0.17 -9.65 8.70
CA LYS A 49 1.50 -10.26 8.70
C LYS A 49 2.45 -9.57 9.68
N ILE A 50 2.49 -8.24 9.66
CA ILE A 50 3.33 -7.47 10.59
C ILE A 50 2.87 -7.67 12.03
N GLU A 51 1.56 -7.64 12.30
CA GLU A 51 1.00 -7.89 13.63
C GLU A 51 1.41 -9.26 14.17
N ASN A 52 1.29 -10.30 13.35
CA ASN A 52 1.64 -11.68 13.68
C ASN A 52 3.15 -11.98 13.66
N ASN A 53 4.02 -11.01 13.34
CA ASN A 53 5.45 -11.23 13.09
C ASN A 53 5.73 -12.29 12.02
N GLU A 54 4.86 -12.39 11.02
CA GLU A 54 5.06 -13.24 9.86
C GLU A 54 6.04 -12.61 8.87
N PRO A 55 6.79 -13.42 8.09
CA PRO A 55 7.60 -12.91 7.02
C PRO A 55 6.73 -12.16 6.02
N LEU A 56 7.15 -10.93 5.70
CA LEU A 56 6.52 -10.16 4.64
C LEU A 56 6.94 -10.72 3.29
N PRO A 57 6.04 -10.71 2.28
CA PRO A 57 6.48 -10.86 0.91
C PRO A 57 7.52 -9.77 0.58
N LYS A 58 8.17 -9.83 -0.58
CA LYS A 58 8.88 -8.65 -1.12
C LYS A 58 7.88 -7.87 -1.99
N PRO A 59 6.93 -7.09 -1.42
CA PRO A 59 6.00 -6.35 -2.26
C PRO A 59 6.77 -5.22 -2.94
N SER A 60 6.53 -5.07 -4.23
CA SER A 60 6.75 -3.80 -4.92
C SER A 60 5.36 -3.26 -5.22
N LEU A 61 4.77 -2.51 -4.28
CA LEU A 61 3.41 -1.98 -4.45
C LEU A 61 3.31 -1.16 -5.73
N SER A 62 4.36 -0.39 -6.06
CA SER A 62 4.46 0.38 -7.31
C SER A 62 4.37 -0.48 -8.58
N ARG A 63 5.02 -1.65 -8.62
CA ARG A 63 4.93 -2.54 -9.80
C ARG A 63 3.53 -3.14 -9.96
N GLY A 64 2.83 -3.34 -8.84
CA GLY A 64 1.43 -3.74 -8.84
C GLY A 64 0.50 -2.63 -9.36
N LEU A 65 0.89 -1.36 -9.31
CA LEU A 65 0.12 -0.25 -9.90
C LEU A 65 0.32 -0.19 -11.42
N ASP A 66 1.58 -0.30 -11.86
CA ASP A 66 1.93 -0.28 -13.28
C ASP A 66 1.18 -1.37 -14.07
N SER A 67 1.06 -2.59 -13.51
CA SER A 67 0.37 -3.69 -14.18
C SER A 67 -1.14 -3.51 -14.30
N TRP A 68 -1.71 -2.56 -13.56
CA TRP A 68 -3.13 -2.19 -13.62
C TRP A 68 -3.37 -0.91 -14.41
N GLY A 69 -2.31 -0.34 -15.02
CA GLY A 69 -2.38 0.91 -15.77
C GLY A 69 -2.50 2.16 -14.88
N VAL A 70 -2.24 2.02 -13.58
CA VAL A 70 -2.22 3.14 -12.64
C VAL A 70 -0.84 3.79 -12.70
N THR A 71 -0.78 5.06 -13.09
CA THR A 71 0.49 5.72 -13.44
C THR A 71 0.85 6.92 -12.57
N ASP A 72 -0.13 7.57 -11.95
CA ASP A 72 0.07 8.79 -11.17
C ASP A 72 -1.10 9.00 -10.18
N GLY A 73 -1.01 10.00 -9.31
CA GLY A 73 -2.04 10.36 -8.33
C GLY A 73 -1.55 10.28 -6.89
N ALA A 74 -2.33 10.86 -5.98
CA ALA A 74 -2.00 10.91 -4.57
C ALA A 74 -1.90 9.50 -3.97
N LEU A 75 -2.77 8.57 -4.40
CA LEU A 75 -2.70 7.18 -3.95
C LEU A 75 -1.44 6.46 -4.45
N VAL A 76 -0.91 6.82 -5.63
CA VAL A 76 0.34 6.27 -6.16
C VAL A 76 1.54 6.76 -5.35
N GLU A 77 1.58 8.05 -5.02
CA GLU A 77 2.62 8.64 -4.18
C GLU A 77 2.64 7.98 -2.80
N LEU A 78 1.47 7.79 -2.18
CA LEU A 78 1.33 7.11 -0.89
C LEU A 78 1.81 5.65 -0.98
N ALA A 79 1.45 4.92 -2.05
CA ALA A 79 1.90 3.55 -2.27
C ALA A 79 3.44 3.45 -2.47
N ALA A 80 4.06 4.46 -3.10
CA ALA A 80 5.50 4.55 -3.27
C ALA A 80 6.23 4.80 -1.94
N ILE A 81 5.73 5.74 -1.13
CA ILE A 81 6.22 6.01 0.23
C ILE A 81 6.13 4.73 1.07
N LEU A 82 4.99 4.02 0.99
CA LEU A 82 4.76 2.79 1.71
C LEU A 82 5.68 1.65 1.24
N SER A 83 5.92 1.51 -0.07
CA SER A 83 6.88 0.54 -0.61
C SER A 83 8.29 0.77 -0.07
N ASN A 84 8.72 2.01 0.05
CA ASN A 84 10.02 2.34 0.63
C ASN A 84 10.05 2.00 2.12
N ALA A 85 9.00 2.34 2.88
CA ALA A 85 8.90 1.98 4.29
C ALA A 85 8.93 0.46 4.53
N LEU A 86 8.24 -0.32 3.69
CA LEU A 86 8.25 -1.78 3.72
C LEU A 86 9.63 -2.36 3.39
N ARG A 87 10.38 -1.75 2.46
CA ARG A 87 11.75 -2.17 2.11
C ARG A 87 12.74 -1.91 3.24
N GLU A 88 12.58 -0.79 3.93
CA GLU A 88 13.43 -0.40 5.06
C GLU A 88 13.11 -1.17 6.35
N PHE A 89 11.91 -1.75 6.43
CA PHE A 89 11.48 -2.55 7.56
C PHE A 89 12.20 -3.90 7.56
N LYS A 90 13.24 -4.00 8.39
CA LYS A 90 13.86 -5.27 8.75
C LYS A 90 13.07 -5.94 9.88
N GLY A 91 11.83 -6.32 9.60
CA GLY A 91 11.03 -7.16 10.50
C GLY A 91 11.01 -8.59 9.98
N GLY A 92 12.08 -9.32 10.26
CA GLY A 92 12.12 -10.78 10.31
C GLY A 92 12.80 -11.17 11.62
N PRO A 93 12.56 -12.40 12.14
CA PRO A 93 12.93 -12.82 13.48
C PRO A 93 14.39 -12.52 13.88
#